data_AF-A0A0J9S3N1-F1
#
_entry.id   AF-A0A0J9S3N1-F1
#
_cell.length_a   1.000
_cell.length_b   1.000
_cell.length_c   1.000
_cell.angle_alpha   90.00
_cell.angle_beta   90.00
_cell.angle_gamma   90.00
#
_symmetry.space_group_name_H-M   'P 1'
#
loop_
_entity.id
_entity.type
_entity.pdbx_description
1 polymer ?
#
loop_
_entity_poly.entity_id
_entity_poly.type
_entity_poly.pdbx_seq_one_letter_code
_entity_poly.pdbx_strand_id
1 'polypeptide(L)'
;MVSDNLEFIFPCYKIVKYLRHLTSGSYEGKLIENCTYLNYRLYYEIEKIKKNVEVTSQVYNEVIKGFTEHFDSEINICKGSMKNIERNELEELKKLIELHEKFNNFLKNEYKAGDKNCIYGTECVNTYLTYIQDCYYDYDRSFCKSLEKFREEYNDEALHVSNCEKVSRNLPPIEKGSKATSIMVPIFFTTLTLFSVVFLLYKVK
;
A
#
# COMPACT_ATOMS: atom_id res chain seq x y z
N MET A 1 19.34 -15.03 14.70
CA MET A 1 18.63 -14.62 13.48
C MET A 1 17.24 -14.11 13.87
N VAL A 2 16.47 -13.45 12.98
CA VAL A 2 15.10 -12.96 13.35
C VAL A 2 14.19 -14.11 13.80
N SER A 3 14.40 -15.31 13.25
CA SER A 3 13.75 -16.57 13.64
C SER A 3 13.94 -16.96 15.10
N ASP A 4 15.04 -16.54 15.73
CA ASP A 4 15.40 -16.92 17.11
C ASP A 4 15.02 -15.84 18.12
N ASN A 5 14.43 -14.73 17.64
CA ASN A 5 13.96 -13.66 18.50
C ASN A 5 12.65 -14.08 19.17
N LEU A 6 12.59 -13.99 20.50
CA LEU A 6 11.38 -14.27 21.29
C LEU A 6 10.18 -13.43 20.82
N GLU A 7 10.42 -12.22 20.31
CA GLU A 7 9.39 -11.34 19.75
C GLU A 7 8.74 -11.92 18.48
N PHE A 8 9.41 -12.84 17.77
CA PHE A 8 8.89 -13.48 16.56
C PHE A 8 8.02 -14.71 16.85
N ILE A 9 8.04 -15.27 18.06
CA ILE A 9 7.28 -16.49 18.40
C ILE A 9 5.78 -16.31 18.14
N PHE A 10 5.21 -15.19 18.59
CA PHE A 10 3.78 -14.93 18.44
C PHE A 10 3.36 -14.62 16.99
N PRO A 11 4.09 -13.77 16.24
CA PRO A 11 3.93 -13.65 14.79
C PRO A 11 4.01 -14.99 14.05
N CYS A 12 5.04 -15.80 14.35
CA CYS A 12 5.23 -17.12 13.74
C CYS A 12 4.00 -18.01 13.99
N TYR A 13 3.53 -18.12 15.24
CA TYR A 13 2.33 -18.89 15.57
C TYR A 13 1.10 -18.47 14.74
N LYS A 14 0.87 -17.15 14.59
CA LYS A 14 -0.25 -16.63 13.79
C LYS A 14 -0.11 -16.99 12.31
N ILE A 15 1.09 -16.87 11.76
CA ILE A 15 1.37 -17.19 10.36
C ILE A 15 1.17 -18.69 10.08
N VAL A 16 1.70 -19.56 10.94
CA VAL A 16 1.50 -21.01 10.84
C VAL A 16 0.01 -21.37 10.94
N LYS A 17 -0.72 -20.75 11.88
CA LYS A 17 -2.17 -20.97 12.01
C LYS A 17 -2.92 -20.56 10.74
N TYR A 18 -2.54 -19.44 10.12
CA TYR A 18 -3.13 -19.00 8.86
C TYR A 18 -2.79 -19.93 7.69
N LEU A 19 -1.54 -20.36 7.56
CA LEU A 19 -1.13 -21.35 6.56
C LEU A 19 -1.92 -22.66 6.67
N ARG A 20 -2.11 -23.17 7.89
CA ARG A 20 -2.94 -24.36 8.15
C ARG A 20 -4.40 -24.18 7.76
N HIS A 21 -4.92 -22.96 7.97
CA HIS A 21 -6.26 -22.65 7.51
C HIS A 21 -6.35 -22.73 5.98
N LEU A 22 -5.37 -22.16 5.28
CA LEU A 22 -5.29 -22.21 3.81
C LEU A 22 -5.15 -23.63 3.27
N THR A 23 -4.38 -24.52 3.91
CA THR A 23 -4.23 -25.91 3.47
C THR A 23 -5.47 -26.77 3.73
N SER A 24 -6.28 -26.42 4.75
CA SER A 24 -7.45 -27.20 5.15
C SER A 24 -8.75 -26.92 4.36
N GLY A 25 -8.79 -25.85 3.55
CA GLY A 25 -10.00 -25.40 2.86
C GLY A 25 -9.87 -25.40 1.33
N SER A 26 -11.00 -25.45 0.63
CA SER A 26 -11.07 -25.24 -0.82
C SER A 26 -11.05 -23.75 -1.15
N TYR A 27 -9.89 -23.09 -1.06
CA TYR A 27 -9.71 -21.71 -1.53
C TYR A 27 -9.49 -21.64 -3.06
N GLU A 28 -10.21 -22.47 -3.81
CA GLU A 28 -10.16 -22.42 -5.27
C GLU A 28 -10.58 -21.01 -5.73
N GLY A 29 -9.62 -20.30 -6.32
CA GLY A 29 -9.79 -18.94 -6.84
C GLY A 29 -9.34 -17.79 -5.94
N LYS A 30 -8.88 -18.02 -4.70
CA LYS A 30 -8.32 -16.94 -3.83
C LYS A 30 -6.95 -17.24 -3.20
N LEU A 31 -6.34 -18.36 -3.57
CA LEU A 31 -5.08 -18.81 -2.96
C LEU A 31 -3.96 -17.80 -3.16
N ILE A 32 -3.84 -17.24 -4.38
CA ILE A 32 -2.78 -16.28 -4.72
C ILE A 32 -2.91 -15.02 -3.89
N GLU A 33 -4.11 -14.47 -3.74
CA GLU A 33 -4.40 -13.28 -2.95
C GLU A 33 -4.11 -13.53 -1.47
N ASN A 34 -4.56 -14.66 -0.94
CA ASN A 34 -4.33 -15.04 0.46
C ASN A 34 -2.82 -15.21 0.77
N CYS A 35 -2.09 -15.87 -0.12
CA CYS A 35 -0.64 -16.03 0.01
C CYS A 35 0.12 -14.70 -0.17
N THR A 36 -0.38 -13.80 -1.02
CA THR A 36 0.18 -12.45 -1.17
C THR A 36 -0.02 -11.62 0.09
N TYR A 37 -1.21 -11.68 0.69
CA TYR A 37 -1.48 -11.07 1.98
C TYR A 37 -0.57 -11.64 3.07
N LEU A 38 -0.39 -12.96 3.11
CA LEU A 38 0.50 -13.59 4.07
C LEU A 38 1.96 -13.13 3.93
N ASN A 39 2.46 -13.03 2.69
CA ASN A 39 3.78 -12.50 2.38
C ASN A 39 3.97 -11.09 2.97
N TYR A 40 2.98 -10.21 2.75
CA TYR A 40 2.95 -8.88 3.36
C TYR A 40 2.96 -8.93 4.89
N ARG A 41 2.09 -9.74 5.53
CA ARG A 41 2.02 -9.81 6.99
C ARG A 41 3.32 -10.32 7.60
N LEU A 42 3.96 -11.30 6.97
CA LEU A 42 5.27 -11.77 7.38
C LEU A 42 6.30 -10.64 7.33
N TYR A 43 6.38 -9.94 6.20
CA TYR A 43 7.31 -8.84 6.01
C TYR A 43 7.11 -7.74 7.07
N TYR A 44 5.87 -7.34 7.32
CA TYR A 44 5.50 -6.33 8.31
C TYR A 44 5.95 -6.72 9.73
N GLU A 45 5.75 -7.97 10.14
CA GLU A 45 6.17 -8.42 11.47
C GLU A 45 7.70 -8.46 11.61
N ILE A 46 8.43 -8.83 10.54
CA ILE A 46 9.89 -8.78 10.52
C ILE A 46 10.39 -7.34 10.66
N GLU A 47 9.83 -6.40 9.89
CA GLU A 47 10.19 -4.97 9.94
C GLU A 47 9.97 -4.38 11.34
N LYS A 48 8.83 -4.70 11.95
CA LYS A 48 8.48 -4.27 13.31
C LYS A 48 9.48 -4.75 14.36
N ILE A 49 9.86 -6.03 14.32
CA ILE A 49 10.84 -6.62 15.25
C ILE A 49 12.22 -6.00 15.04
N LYS A 50 12.58 -5.71 13.79
CA LYS A 50 13.81 -4.99 13.46
C LYS A 50 13.75 -3.49 13.75
N LYS A 51 12.68 -3.01 14.39
CA LYS A 51 12.47 -1.62 14.80
C LYS A 51 12.57 -0.65 13.61
N ASN A 52 11.87 -0.99 12.52
CA ASN A 52 11.79 -0.19 11.29
C ASN A 52 13.12 -0.07 10.52
N VAL A 53 14.06 -1.01 10.76
CA VAL A 53 15.20 -1.19 9.86
C VAL A 53 14.74 -1.99 8.64
N GLU A 54 15.14 -1.56 7.44
CA GLU A 54 14.81 -2.23 6.18
C GLU A 54 15.06 -3.73 6.25
N VAL A 55 14.07 -4.50 5.81
CA VAL A 55 14.18 -5.94 5.68
C VAL A 55 14.89 -6.22 4.37
N THR A 56 16.13 -6.68 4.47
CA THR A 56 16.89 -7.10 3.29
C THR A 56 16.38 -8.45 2.79
N SER A 57 16.55 -8.73 1.50
CA SER A 57 16.22 -10.03 0.92
C SER A 57 16.89 -11.19 1.65
N GLN A 58 18.11 -10.98 2.19
CA GLN A 58 18.80 -11.97 3.00
C GLN A 58 18.00 -12.30 4.27
N VAL A 59 17.59 -11.28 5.03
CA VAL A 59 16.83 -11.46 6.27
C VAL A 59 15.49 -12.13 5.97
N TYR A 60 14.81 -11.70 4.91
CA TYR A 60 13.55 -12.31 4.50
C TYR A 60 13.74 -13.80 4.17
N ASN A 61 14.75 -14.13 3.36
CA ASN A 61 15.05 -15.50 2.96
C ASN A 61 15.44 -16.39 4.15
N GLU A 62 16.14 -15.87 5.16
CA GLU A 62 16.44 -16.60 6.40
C GLU A 62 15.16 -16.97 7.15
N VAL A 63 14.19 -16.06 7.23
CA VAL A 63 12.89 -16.34 7.87
C VAL A 63 12.10 -17.36 7.06
N ILE A 64 12.03 -17.23 5.73
CA ILE A 64 11.38 -18.21 4.85
C ILE A 64 12.01 -19.59 5.01
N LYS A 65 13.34 -19.67 5.07
CA LYS A 65 14.05 -20.93 5.29
C LYS A 65 13.60 -21.62 6.59
N GLY A 66 13.46 -20.86 7.68
CA GLY A 66 12.94 -21.41 8.94
C GLY A 66 11.52 -21.98 8.81
N PHE A 67 10.63 -21.32 8.05
CA PHE A 67 9.32 -21.88 7.76
C PHE A 67 9.39 -23.13 6.88
N THR A 68 10.27 -23.17 5.87
CA THR A 68 10.47 -24.37 5.04
C THR A 68 11.03 -25.53 5.86
N GLU A 69 11.90 -25.30 6.83
CA GLU A 69 12.47 -26.36 7.68
C GLU A 69 11.44 -26.96 8.66
N HIS A 70 10.50 -26.15 9.17
CA HIS A 70 9.58 -26.58 10.23
C HIS A 70 8.12 -26.78 9.80
N PHE A 71 7.72 -26.19 8.67
CA PHE A 71 6.33 -26.11 8.19
C PHE A 71 6.25 -26.25 6.66
N ASP A 72 7.10 -27.10 6.06
CA ASP A 72 7.25 -27.22 4.60
C ASP A 72 5.91 -27.44 3.88
N SER A 73 5.11 -28.40 4.36
CA SER A 73 3.83 -28.75 3.73
C SER A 73 2.84 -27.59 3.77
N GLU A 74 2.89 -26.77 4.82
CA GLU A 74 2.03 -25.60 4.97
C GLU A 74 2.52 -24.40 4.17
N ILE A 75 3.81 -24.08 4.16
CA ILE A 75 4.31 -22.90 3.42
C ILE A 75 4.37 -23.13 1.91
N ASN A 76 4.54 -24.38 1.46
CA ASN A 76 4.76 -24.68 0.05
C ASN A 76 3.59 -24.27 -0.86
N ILE A 77 2.34 -24.28 -0.35
CA ILE A 77 1.17 -23.78 -1.10
C ILE A 77 1.27 -22.29 -1.45
N CYS A 78 2.06 -21.52 -0.69
CA CYS A 78 2.28 -20.09 -0.88
C CYS A 78 3.65 -19.75 -1.49
N LYS A 79 4.50 -20.75 -1.79
CA LYS A 79 5.89 -20.54 -2.21
C LYS A 79 6.06 -19.53 -3.35
N GLY A 80 5.13 -19.51 -4.31
CA GLY A 80 5.15 -18.56 -5.43
C GLY A 80 4.91 -17.10 -5.04
N SER A 81 4.20 -16.85 -3.93
CA SER A 81 3.93 -15.51 -3.38
C SER A 81 4.90 -15.09 -2.28
N MET A 82 5.65 -16.02 -1.67
CA MET A 82 6.60 -15.72 -0.58
C MET A 82 7.91 -15.12 -1.13
N LYS A 83 7.86 -13.83 -1.48
CA LYS A 83 8.97 -13.09 -2.09
C LYS A 83 9.24 -11.80 -1.32
N ASN A 84 10.50 -11.38 -1.33
CA ASN A 84 10.88 -10.09 -0.77
C ASN A 84 10.08 -8.96 -1.46
N ILE A 85 9.51 -8.06 -0.67
CA ILE A 85 8.74 -6.91 -1.14
C ILE A 85 9.68 -5.71 -1.20
N GLU A 86 9.60 -4.91 -2.27
CA GLU A 86 10.34 -3.66 -2.34
C GLU A 86 9.77 -2.63 -1.35
N ARG A 87 10.61 -1.72 -0.84
CA ARG A 87 10.17 -0.75 0.20
C ARG A 87 8.97 0.09 -0.25
N ASN A 88 9.00 0.61 -1.48
CA ASN A 88 7.89 1.37 -2.07
C ASN A 88 6.60 0.54 -2.12
N GLU A 89 6.67 -0.71 -2.60
CA GLU A 89 5.54 -1.63 -2.66
C GLU A 89 4.99 -1.94 -1.26
N LEU A 90 5.87 -2.11 -0.26
CA LEU A 90 5.46 -2.31 1.13
C LEU A 90 4.70 -1.11 1.68
N GLU A 91 5.19 0.11 1.44
CA GLU A 91 4.51 1.34 1.88
C GLU A 91 3.15 1.50 1.20
N GLU A 92 3.05 1.19 -0.09
CA GLU A 92 1.77 1.17 -0.82
C GLU A 92 0.79 0.13 -0.25
N LEU A 93 1.28 -1.07 0.08
CA LEU A 93 0.48 -2.11 0.73
C LEU A 93 0.01 -1.70 2.13
N LYS A 94 0.87 -1.06 2.94
CA LYS A 94 0.50 -0.51 4.26
C LYS A 94 -0.66 0.48 4.13
N LYS A 95 -0.59 1.40 3.16
CA LYS A 95 -1.65 2.38 2.87
C LYS A 95 -2.99 1.69 2.52
N LEU A 96 -2.97 0.70 1.63
CA LEU A 96 -4.18 -0.04 1.25
C LEU A 96 -4.78 -0.80 2.45
N ILE A 97 -3.94 -1.44 3.27
CA ILE A 97 -4.40 -2.18 4.43
C ILE A 97 -4.97 -1.26 5.50
N GLU A 98 -4.34 -0.11 5.74
CA GLU A 98 -4.87 0.91 6.64
C GLU A 98 -6.27 1.39 6.22
N LEU A 99 -6.48 1.59 4.91
CA LEU A 99 -7.80 1.93 4.36
C LEU A 99 -8.83 0.81 4.60
N HIS A 100 -8.48 -0.43 4.26
CA HIS A 100 -9.40 -1.56 4.48
C HIS A 100 -9.69 -1.81 5.96
N GLU A 101 -8.73 -1.64 6.86
CA GLU A 101 -8.96 -1.77 8.31
C GLU A 101 -9.93 -0.70 8.84
N LYS A 102 -9.74 0.56 8.45
CA LYS A 102 -10.67 1.66 8.79
C LYS A 102 -12.05 1.42 8.19
N PHE A 103 -12.11 1.02 6.93
CA PHE A 103 -13.36 0.75 6.23
C PHE A 103 -14.14 -0.41 6.86
N ASN A 104 -13.47 -1.53 7.14
CA ASN A 104 -14.09 -2.67 7.82
C ASN A 104 -14.64 -2.29 9.19
N ASN A 105 -13.93 -1.44 9.94
CA ASN A 105 -14.44 -0.94 11.23
C ASN A 105 -15.62 0.02 11.07
N PHE A 106 -15.64 0.82 10.00
CA PHE A 106 -16.78 1.67 9.66
C PHE A 106 -18.03 0.84 9.30
N LEU A 107 -17.87 -0.29 8.61
CA LEU A 107 -18.97 -1.21 8.25
C LEU A 107 -19.53 -2.04 9.43
N LYS A 108 -18.81 -2.14 10.56
CA LYS A 108 -19.27 -2.95 11.70
C LYS A 108 -20.53 -2.37 12.32
N ASN A 109 -21.68 -3.01 12.15
CA ASN A 109 -22.96 -2.60 12.77
C ASN A 109 -23.06 -2.92 14.29
N GLU A 110 -21.94 -3.06 14.99
CA GLU A 110 -21.92 -3.48 16.40
C GLU A 110 -22.43 -2.39 17.36
N TYR A 111 -22.44 -1.11 16.94
CA TYR A 111 -22.87 0.00 17.78
C TYR A 111 -24.18 0.58 17.24
N LYS A 112 -25.29 0.33 17.95
CA LYS A 112 -26.66 0.78 17.61
C LYS A 112 -26.86 2.30 17.71
N ALA A 113 -26.10 3.07 16.93
CA ALA A 113 -25.86 4.52 17.07
C ALA A 113 -24.79 4.82 18.13
N GLY A 114 -23.59 5.14 17.66
CA GLY A 114 -22.49 5.61 18.49
C GLY A 114 -21.35 6.10 17.61
N ASP A 115 -20.84 7.28 17.93
CA ASP A 115 -19.86 8.07 17.16
C ASP A 115 -18.62 7.29 16.68
N LYS A 116 -18.29 6.16 17.31
CA LYS A 116 -17.04 5.42 17.06
C LYS A 116 -16.92 4.85 15.65
N ASN A 117 -17.99 4.26 15.11
CA ASN A 117 -17.95 3.79 13.71
C ASN A 117 -17.84 4.95 12.74
N CYS A 118 -18.52 6.06 13.04
CA CYS A 118 -18.46 7.26 12.23
C CYS A 118 -17.07 7.88 12.24
N ILE A 119 -16.35 7.81 13.37
CA ILE A 119 -14.94 8.21 13.45
C ILE A 119 -14.11 7.39 12.46
N TYR A 120 -14.25 6.07 12.43
CA TYR A 120 -13.54 5.25 11.44
C TYR A 120 -13.93 5.59 10.00
N GLY A 121 -15.19 5.91 9.76
CA GLY A 121 -15.66 6.39 8.45
C GLY A 121 -15.01 7.71 8.05
N THR A 122 -14.99 8.70 8.94
CA THR A 122 -14.33 10.00 8.71
C THR A 122 -12.83 9.82 8.50
N GLU A 123 -12.16 9.01 9.33
CA GLU A 123 -10.74 8.70 9.17
C GLU A 123 -10.47 8.00 7.84
N CYS A 124 -11.32 7.05 7.43
CA CYS A 124 -11.21 6.36 6.16
C CYS A 124 -11.27 7.34 4.98
N VAL A 125 -12.27 8.23 4.96
CA VAL A 125 -12.43 9.26 3.91
C VAL A 125 -11.20 10.17 3.87
N ASN A 126 -10.76 10.69 5.01
CA ASN A 126 -9.60 11.60 5.07
C ASN A 126 -8.30 10.92 4.62
N THR A 127 -8.14 9.65 4.99
CA THR A 127 -6.98 8.83 4.60
C THR A 127 -6.97 8.60 3.10
N TYR A 128 -8.13 8.27 2.52
CA TYR A 128 -8.28 8.11 1.08
C TYR A 128 -7.92 9.40 0.35
N LEU A 129 -8.49 10.54 0.75
CA LEU A 129 -8.21 11.85 0.15
C LEU A 129 -6.74 12.26 0.23
N THR A 130 -6.00 11.75 1.22
CA THR A 130 -4.55 11.93 1.31
C THR A 130 -3.84 11.04 0.29
N TYR A 131 -4.19 9.76 0.21
CA TYR A 131 -3.49 8.79 -0.64
C TYR A 131 -3.78 8.96 -2.14
N ILE A 132 -4.93 9.52 -2.53
CA ILE A 132 -5.21 9.79 -3.95
C ILE A 132 -4.20 10.77 -4.56
N GLN A 133 -3.60 11.64 -3.75
CA GLN A 133 -2.62 12.62 -4.21
C GLN A 133 -1.37 11.94 -4.78
N ASP A 134 -1.02 10.77 -4.26
CA ASP A 134 0.12 10.01 -4.76
C ASP A 134 -0.10 9.54 -6.20
N CYS A 135 -1.35 9.46 -6.67
CA CYS A 135 -1.73 8.95 -7.98
C CYS A 135 -1.77 10.00 -9.08
N TYR A 136 -1.59 11.29 -8.74
CA TYR A 136 -1.72 12.40 -9.68
C TYR A 136 -0.79 12.27 -10.90
N TYR A 137 0.47 11.90 -10.69
CA TYR A 137 1.49 11.82 -11.76
C TYR A 137 1.57 10.45 -12.44
N ASP A 138 1.09 9.40 -11.78
CA ASP A 138 1.20 8.02 -12.27
C ASP A 138 -0.04 7.19 -11.92
N TYR A 139 -1.13 7.50 -12.61
CA TYR A 139 -2.43 6.83 -12.45
C TYR A 139 -2.39 5.32 -12.76
N ASP A 140 -1.55 4.90 -13.71
CA ASP A 140 -1.59 3.55 -14.25
C ASP A 140 -0.85 2.51 -13.37
N ARG A 141 -0.18 2.96 -12.30
CA ARG A 141 0.51 2.07 -11.37
C ARG A 141 -0.45 1.21 -10.55
N SER A 142 0.03 0.04 -10.13
CA SER A 142 -0.76 -0.99 -9.43
C SER A 142 -1.50 -0.43 -8.20
N PHE A 143 -0.80 0.32 -7.34
CA PHE A 143 -1.40 0.95 -6.16
C PHE A 143 -2.61 1.83 -6.49
N CYS A 144 -2.52 2.66 -7.52
CA CYS A 144 -3.60 3.57 -7.90
C CYS A 144 -4.81 2.84 -8.47
N LYS A 145 -4.59 1.75 -9.22
CA LYS A 145 -5.67 0.84 -9.64
C LYS A 145 -6.35 0.17 -8.45
N SER A 146 -5.58 -0.28 -7.46
CA SER A 146 -6.12 -0.85 -6.22
C SER A 146 -6.90 0.20 -5.40
N LEU A 147 -6.42 1.44 -5.36
CA LEU A 147 -7.08 2.54 -4.67
C LEU A 147 -8.39 2.96 -5.36
N GLU A 148 -8.43 2.91 -6.69
CA GLU A 148 -9.66 3.13 -7.46
C GLU A 148 -10.68 1.99 -7.20
N LYS A 149 -10.24 0.73 -7.16
CA LYS A 149 -11.11 -0.39 -6.79
C LYS A 149 -11.65 -0.24 -5.37
N PHE A 150 -10.81 0.17 -4.42
CA PHE A 150 -11.24 0.49 -3.05
C PHE A 150 -12.31 1.58 -3.03
N ARG A 151 -12.18 2.61 -3.88
CA ARG A 151 -13.17 3.69 -4.02
C ARG A 151 -14.53 3.16 -4.44
N GLU A 152 -14.57 2.28 -5.43
CA GLU A 152 -15.78 1.63 -5.92
C GLU A 152 -16.44 0.82 -4.78
N GLU A 153 -15.68 -0.06 -4.13
CA GLU A 153 -16.16 -0.87 -2.99
C GLU A 153 -16.67 0.00 -1.83
N TYR A 154 -15.96 1.10 -1.52
CA TYR A 154 -16.39 2.05 -0.49
C TYR A 154 -17.72 2.71 -0.85
N ASN A 155 -17.83 3.25 -2.06
CA ASN A 155 -19.01 3.99 -2.50
C ASN A 155 -20.26 3.10 -2.56
N ASP A 156 -20.10 1.82 -2.89
CA ASP A 156 -21.19 0.87 -2.94
C ASP A 156 -21.67 0.50 -1.52
N GLU A 157 -20.74 0.09 -0.64
CA GLU A 157 -21.12 -0.45 0.68
C GLU A 157 -21.40 0.62 1.74
N ALA A 158 -20.73 1.78 1.68
CA ALA A 158 -20.91 2.85 2.67
C ALA A 158 -22.35 3.39 2.70
N LEU A 159 -23.08 3.29 1.58
CA LEU A 159 -24.49 3.68 1.47
C LEU A 159 -25.40 2.87 2.40
N HIS A 160 -25.00 1.64 2.74
CA HIS A 160 -25.77 0.75 3.61
C HIS A 160 -25.50 0.97 5.10
N VAL A 161 -24.49 1.77 5.47
CA VAL A 161 -24.22 2.09 6.88
C VAL A 161 -25.21 3.13 7.37
N SER A 162 -26.16 2.69 8.20
CA SER A 162 -27.10 3.56 8.91
C SER A 162 -26.38 4.40 9.98
N ASN A 163 -26.86 5.62 10.24
CA ASN A 163 -26.37 6.50 11.31
C ASN A 163 -24.88 6.89 11.19
N CYS A 164 -24.49 7.71 10.21
CA CYS A 164 -23.24 8.50 10.21
C CYS A 164 -23.36 9.64 9.16
N GLU A 165 -24.32 10.54 9.32
CA GLU A 165 -24.71 11.53 8.30
C GLU A 165 -23.56 12.44 7.83
N LYS A 166 -22.57 12.66 8.70
CA LYS A 166 -21.40 13.51 8.40
C LYS A 166 -20.28 12.81 7.63
N VAL A 167 -20.33 11.49 7.48
CA VAL A 167 -19.30 10.73 6.78
C VAL A 167 -19.67 10.64 5.30
N SER A 168 -18.80 11.16 4.42
CA SER A 168 -19.05 11.10 2.98
C SER A 168 -19.28 9.67 2.49
N ARG A 169 -20.30 9.49 1.65
CA ARG A 169 -20.63 8.23 0.97
C ARG A 169 -20.10 8.15 -0.45
N ASN A 170 -19.51 9.25 -0.92
CA ASN A 170 -18.97 9.34 -2.25
C ASN A 170 -17.53 9.87 -2.16
N LEU A 171 -16.59 8.96 -2.37
CA LEU A 171 -15.19 9.29 -2.56
C LEU A 171 -14.96 9.76 -4.01
N PRO A 172 -14.20 10.85 -4.20
CA PRO A 172 -13.91 11.37 -5.52
C PRO A 172 -13.05 10.37 -6.32
N PRO A 173 -13.24 10.26 -7.65
CA PRO A 173 -12.37 9.44 -8.48
C PRO A 173 -10.94 10.00 -8.47
N ILE A 174 -9.96 9.14 -8.76
CA ILE A 174 -8.59 9.59 -8.94
C ILE A 174 -8.51 10.47 -10.20
N GLU A 175 -8.12 11.74 -10.04
CA GLU A 175 -7.91 12.64 -11.15
C GLU A 175 -6.60 12.30 -11.88
N LYS A 176 -6.67 12.07 -13.19
CA LYS A 176 -5.49 11.87 -14.02
C LYS A 176 -4.83 13.22 -14.29
N GLY A 177 -3.70 13.47 -13.65
CA GLY A 177 -2.84 14.57 -14.01
C GLY A 177 -2.42 14.45 -15.49
N SER A 178 -2.43 15.57 -16.20
CA SER A 178 -1.74 15.65 -17.49
C SER A 178 -0.28 15.28 -17.27
N LYS A 179 0.23 14.25 -17.98
CA LYS A 179 1.68 14.05 -18.13
C LYS A 179 2.20 15.27 -18.89
N ALA A 180 2.44 16.37 -18.18
CA ALA A 180 3.22 17.47 -18.70
C ALA A 180 4.59 16.87 -18.98
N THR A 181 4.84 16.51 -20.24
CA THR A 181 6.20 16.30 -20.72
C THR A 181 6.94 17.56 -20.29
N SER A 182 7.87 17.41 -19.35
CA SER A 182 8.69 18.52 -18.91
C SER A 182 9.60 18.88 -20.08
N ILE A 183 9.06 19.65 -21.03
CA ILE A 183 9.87 20.43 -21.96
C ILE A 183 10.44 21.52 -21.06
N MET A 184 11.56 21.18 -20.43
CA MET A 184 12.43 22.14 -19.80
C MET A 184 12.94 23.04 -20.94
N VAL A 185 12.17 24.08 -21.28
CA VAL A 185 12.61 25.11 -22.22
C VAL A 185 13.87 25.72 -21.60
N PRO A 186 15.04 25.56 -22.21
CA PRO A 186 16.24 26.16 -21.66
C PRO A 186 16.13 27.66 -21.85
N ILE A 187 15.78 28.36 -20.76
CA ILE A 187 15.79 29.82 -20.62
C ILE A 187 17.16 30.43 -20.99
N PHE A 188 18.18 29.59 -21.15
CA PHE A 188 19.52 29.94 -21.61
C PHE A 188 19.58 30.52 -23.05
N PHE A 189 18.62 30.24 -23.94
CA PHE A 189 18.71 30.77 -25.31
C PHE A 189 18.27 32.23 -25.47
N THR A 190 17.47 32.78 -24.56
CA THR A 190 17.04 34.20 -24.64
C THR A 190 18.05 35.15 -24.02
N THR A 191 18.87 34.69 -23.07
CA THR A 191 19.93 35.51 -22.47
C THR A 191 21.17 35.55 -23.36
N LEU A 192 21.53 34.45 -24.03
CA LEU A 192 22.68 34.41 -24.95
C LEU A 192 22.53 35.35 -26.16
N THR A 193 21.31 35.54 -26.67
CA THR A 193 21.06 36.47 -27.79
C THR A 193 21.20 37.93 -27.38
N LEU A 194 20.82 38.29 -26.15
CA LEU A 194 21.03 39.64 -25.60
C LEU A 194 22.51 39.95 -25.40
N PHE A 195 23.30 38.99 -24.89
CA PHE A 195 24.74 39.18 -24.69
C PHE A 195 25.50 39.31 -26.03
N SER A 196 25.14 38.54 -27.05
CA SER A 196 25.81 38.61 -28.35
C SER A 196 25.57 39.94 -29.09
N VAL A 197 24.35 40.50 -29.00
CA VAL A 197 24.03 41.81 -29.58
C VAL A 197 24.81 42.94 -28.92
N VAL A 198 24.90 42.95 -27.58
CA VAL A 198 25.68 43.97 -26.84
C VAL A 198 27.17 43.88 -27.19
N PHE A 199 27.72 42.66 -27.31
CA PHE A 199 29.12 42.46 -27.66
C PHE A 199 29.45 42.96 -29.07
N LEU A 200 28.54 42.77 -30.03
CA LEU A 200 28.69 43.29 -31.40
C LEU A 200 28.62 44.82 -31.44
N LEU A 201 27.72 45.45 -30.68
CA LEU A 201 27.61 46.91 -30.60
C LEU A 201 28.85 47.55 -29.95
N TYR A 202 29.47 46.90 -28.98
CA TYR A 202 30.65 47.42 -28.28
C TYR A 202 31.93 47.40 -29.14
N LYS A 203 32.01 46.50 -30.13
CA LYS A 203 33.19 46.35 -31.00
C LYS A 203 33.25 47.36 -32.17
N VAL A 204 32.19 48.14 -32.38
CA VAL A 204 32.11 49.17 -33.46
C VAL A 204 32.53 50.56 -32.94
N LYS A 205 33.30 50.62 -31.85
CA LYS A 205 33.81 51.86 -31.26
C LYS A 205 35.32 51.83 -31.11
#